data_AF-A0A6P1EYL9-F1
#
_entry.id   AF-A0A6P1EYL9-F1
#
_cell.length_a   1.000
_cell.length_b   1.000
_cell.length_c   1.000
_cell.angle_alpha   90.00
_cell.angle_beta   90.00
_cell.angle_gamma   90.00
#
_symmetry.space_group_name_H-M   'P 1'
#
loop_
_entity.id
_entity.type
_entity.pdbx_description
1 polymer ?
#
loop_
_entity_poly.entity_id
_entity_poly.type
_entity_poly.pdbx_seq_one_letter_code
_entity_poly.pdbx_strand_id
1 'polypeptide(L)'
;MLVALVAAGALLLTATPALAQDAAPIPVPTNSATDSAPPLIPGAQPDAAVPFINGLTGGESLGPNESLRSDHTGAAYTFVMQTDGNAVLYDPQNHAVFATGTEGRGDHLDMQEDGDVVVSSADGTPVWTTGTDVEDGAHLVLQQDGNLVLYRENGTPAWANSVGHRIAEPPFDVLATGQVLRRGHQLTSEDGRYRAVLQRDGDFVGYGPQGVLWRTGTSGADNRLVMQTDGNAVIYGADGSVKWSTGTHGADLRLGLNYAGSFGVFDSSRNVLWDCKTHLAQSPTVYAANYLLVDGPLVSADGRFRAVLQKDGNFVVYGPSGAVWSTSTSGIVGDVTLYGDGTLAVRSYTGAKVWSVTPRAGAVGPFRLVLQDDGNLVEYDAHDQAVWASR
;
A
#
# COMPACT_ATOMS: atom_id res chain seq x y z
N MET A 1 -58.08 -14.78 36.84
CA MET A 1 -56.94 -14.74 35.89
C MET A 1 -55.66 -14.81 36.71
N LEU A 2 -54.81 -15.81 36.41
CA LEU A 2 -53.48 -16.17 36.94
C LEU A 2 -52.59 -14.97 37.40
N VAL A 3 -51.60 -15.02 38.32
CA VAL A 3 -50.90 -16.10 39.06
C VAL A 3 -49.93 -15.51 40.11
N ALA A 4 -49.66 -16.33 41.14
CA ALA A 4 -48.50 -16.45 42.04
C ALA A 4 -47.92 -15.25 42.82
N LEU A 5 -47.90 -15.49 44.14
CA LEU A 5 -47.15 -14.83 45.19
C LEU A 5 -46.03 -15.80 45.62
N VAL A 6 -44.75 -15.43 45.53
CA VAL A 6 -43.66 -16.03 46.33
C VAL A 6 -42.66 -14.94 46.71
N ALA A 7 -42.39 -14.85 48.00
CA ALA A 7 -41.46 -13.94 48.64
C ALA A 7 -40.03 -14.51 48.68
N ALA A 8 -39.04 -13.63 48.56
CA ALA A 8 -37.71 -13.70 49.18
C ALA A 8 -37.11 -12.28 49.03
N GLY A 9 -36.67 -11.59 50.07
CA GLY A 9 -35.61 -12.00 50.99
C GLY A 9 -34.35 -11.23 50.57
N ALA A 10 -34.08 -10.10 51.23
CA ALA A 10 -32.98 -9.19 50.91
C ALA A 10 -31.60 -9.83 51.18
N LEU A 11 -30.62 -9.53 50.32
CA LEU A 11 -29.21 -9.59 50.66
C LEU A 11 -28.47 -8.42 49.99
N LEU A 12 -27.90 -7.53 50.80
CA LEU A 12 -26.97 -6.49 50.37
C LEU A 12 -25.66 -7.14 49.90
N LEU A 13 -25.16 -6.74 48.72
CA LEU A 13 -23.76 -6.87 48.34
C LEU A 13 -23.37 -5.61 47.54
N THR A 14 -22.50 -4.80 48.15
CA THR A 14 -21.77 -3.71 47.52
C THR A 14 -20.81 -4.29 46.49
N ALA A 15 -21.02 -4.01 45.20
CA ALA A 15 -20.01 -4.27 44.17
C ALA A 15 -19.31 -2.95 43.84
N THR A 16 -18.07 -2.82 44.32
CA THR A 16 -17.07 -1.92 43.76
C THR A 16 -16.87 -2.24 42.27
N PRO A 17 -16.77 -1.26 41.37
CA PRO A 17 -16.39 -1.55 40.00
C PRO A 17 -14.94 -2.07 40.02
N ALA A 18 -14.76 -3.28 39.48
CA ALA A 18 -13.45 -3.86 39.26
C ALA A 18 -12.68 -2.95 38.30
N LEU A 19 -11.54 -2.45 38.77
CA LEU A 19 -10.50 -1.85 37.93
C LEU A 19 -10.13 -2.87 36.86
N ALA A 20 -10.42 -2.55 35.60
CA ALA A 20 -9.83 -3.25 34.46
C ALA A 20 -8.31 -3.06 34.56
N GLN A 21 -7.62 -4.16 34.85
CA GLN A 21 -6.18 -4.24 34.87
C GLN A 21 -5.68 -3.90 33.46
N ASP A 22 -4.77 -2.93 33.41
CA ASP A 22 -4.07 -2.47 32.22
C ASP A 22 -3.50 -3.70 31.48
N ALA A 23 -4.09 -4.03 30.33
CA ALA A 23 -3.58 -5.09 29.48
C ALA A 23 -2.25 -4.61 28.93
N ALA A 24 -1.17 -5.26 29.36
CA ALA A 24 0.17 -5.01 28.83
C ALA A 24 0.12 -4.99 27.29
N PRO A 25 0.78 -4.03 26.63
CA PRO A 25 0.77 -3.95 25.19
C PRO A 25 1.24 -5.28 24.61
N ILE A 26 0.41 -5.85 23.74
CA ILE A 26 0.77 -7.00 22.93
C ILE A 26 2.09 -6.65 22.23
N PRO A 27 3.15 -7.48 22.34
CA PRO A 27 4.37 -7.24 21.60
C PRO A 27 4.01 -7.18 20.12
N VAL A 28 4.17 -6.01 19.51
CA VAL A 28 4.09 -5.86 18.07
C VAL A 28 5.21 -6.73 17.50
N PRO A 29 4.92 -7.69 16.60
CA PRO A 29 5.99 -8.37 15.90
C PRO A 29 6.77 -7.32 15.13
N THR A 30 7.99 -7.03 15.58
CA THR A 30 8.98 -6.36 14.74
C THR A 30 9.17 -7.27 13.54
N ASN A 31 8.84 -6.81 12.34
CA ASN A 31 9.12 -7.50 11.07
C ASN A 31 10.64 -7.62 10.86
N SER A 32 11.25 -8.49 11.64
CA SER A 32 12.61 -8.99 11.55
C SER A 32 12.54 -10.50 11.46
N ALA A 33 11.80 -11.00 10.47
CA ALA A 33 11.93 -12.36 9.97
C ALA A 33 12.14 -12.24 8.46
N THR A 34 13.33 -12.62 8.04
CA THR A 34 13.72 -12.79 6.64
C THR A 34 12.89 -13.92 6.03
N ASP A 35 11.71 -13.61 5.51
CA ASP A 35 10.97 -14.51 4.62
C ASP A 35 11.52 -14.31 3.20
N SER A 36 12.84 -14.48 3.07
CA SER A 36 13.53 -14.37 1.80
C SER A 36 13.24 -15.62 0.98
N ALA A 37 12.86 -15.46 -0.29
CA ALA A 37 12.71 -16.55 -1.24
C ALA A 37 13.90 -17.53 -1.14
N PRO A 38 13.67 -18.86 -1.09
CA PRO A 38 14.75 -19.82 -1.12
C PRO A 38 15.63 -19.61 -2.37
N PRO A 39 16.96 -19.74 -2.24
CA PRO A 39 17.84 -19.57 -3.39
C PRO A 39 17.56 -20.63 -4.46
N LEU A 40 17.62 -20.22 -5.72
CA LEU A 40 17.63 -21.15 -6.84
C LEU A 40 18.92 -21.97 -6.84
N ILE A 41 18.80 -23.26 -7.13
CA ILE A 41 19.91 -24.21 -7.16
C ILE A 41 20.45 -24.28 -8.59
N PRO A 42 21.71 -23.88 -8.83
CA PRO A 42 22.29 -23.85 -10.17
C PRO A 42 22.25 -25.24 -10.84
N GLY A 43 21.92 -25.27 -12.13
CA GLY A 43 22.04 -26.45 -12.96
C GLY A 43 23.51 -26.83 -13.19
N ALA A 44 23.78 -28.13 -13.29
CA ALA A 44 25.08 -28.65 -13.70
C ALA A 44 25.22 -28.51 -15.24
N GLN A 45 25.92 -27.49 -15.75
CA GLN A 45 26.03 -27.21 -17.21
C GLN A 45 26.80 -28.31 -18.01
N PRO A 46 26.54 -28.48 -19.34
CA PRO A 46 26.23 -27.42 -20.31
C PRO A 46 25.00 -27.71 -21.20
N ASP A 47 23.84 -27.21 -20.80
CA ASP A 47 22.86 -26.72 -21.75
C ASP A 47 22.29 -25.41 -21.19
N ALA A 48 22.35 -24.33 -21.97
CA ALA A 48 22.01 -22.98 -21.52
C ALA A 48 20.48 -22.75 -21.42
N ALA A 49 19.68 -23.80 -21.59
CA ALA A 49 18.23 -23.71 -21.68
C ALA A 49 17.54 -23.62 -20.31
N VAL A 50 18.11 -24.20 -19.25
CA VAL A 50 17.54 -24.16 -17.89
C VAL A 50 18.65 -23.95 -16.84
N PRO A 51 18.94 -22.70 -16.42
CA PRO A 51 20.03 -22.39 -15.51
C PRO A 51 19.78 -22.86 -14.06
N PHE A 52 18.55 -23.16 -13.67
CA PHE A 52 18.18 -23.62 -12.32
C PHE A 52 17.31 -24.87 -12.38
N ILE A 53 17.55 -25.87 -11.52
CA ILE A 53 16.77 -27.12 -11.57
C ILE A 53 15.48 -27.08 -10.74
N ASN A 54 15.44 -26.23 -9.72
CA ASN A 54 14.37 -26.16 -8.74
C ASN A 54 13.44 -25.00 -9.02
N GLY A 55 13.59 -24.33 -10.16
CA GLY A 55 12.84 -23.14 -10.48
C GLY A 55 13.06 -22.68 -11.89
N LEU A 56 12.25 -21.71 -12.30
CA LEU A 56 12.35 -21.02 -13.58
C LEU A 56 12.49 -19.53 -13.33
N THR A 57 13.28 -18.86 -14.17
CA THR A 57 13.30 -17.41 -14.25
C THR A 57 12.56 -16.90 -15.49
N GLY A 58 12.26 -15.60 -15.53
CA GLY A 58 11.56 -14.98 -16.65
C GLY A 58 12.25 -15.27 -17.99
N GLY A 59 11.47 -15.80 -18.95
CA GLY A 59 11.91 -16.22 -20.28
C GLY A 59 12.19 -17.72 -20.42
N GLU A 60 12.11 -18.51 -19.35
CA GLU A 60 12.35 -19.96 -19.38
C GLU A 60 11.05 -20.76 -19.51
N SER A 61 11.15 -21.94 -20.11
CA SER A 61 10.00 -22.81 -20.39
C SER A 61 10.28 -24.26 -20.01
N LEU A 62 9.21 -25.01 -19.76
CA LEU A 62 9.20 -26.47 -19.72
C LEU A 62 8.37 -26.98 -20.91
N GLY A 63 9.03 -27.68 -21.82
CA GLY A 63 8.40 -28.46 -22.87
C GLY A 63 7.91 -29.84 -22.37
N PRO A 64 7.30 -30.64 -23.26
CA PRO A 64 6.81 -31.96 -22.92
C PRO A 64 7.89 -32.88 -22.30
N ASN A 65 7.56 -33.47 -21.15
CA ASN A 65 8.41 -34.26 -20.26
C ASN A 65 9.57 -33.52 -19.57
N GLU A 66 9.69 -32.20 -19.72
CA GLU A 66 10.66 -31.42 -18.94
C GLU A 66 10.13 -31.14 -17.53
N SER A 67 11.03 -31.02 -16.57
CA SER A 67 10.65 -30.97 -15.15
C SER A 67 11.59 -30.18 -14.28
N LEU A 68 11.04 -29.60 -13.22
CA LEU A 68 11.77 -29.10 -12.05
C LEU A 68 11.85 -30.16 -10.96
N ARG A 69 12.93 -30.12 -10.17
CA ARG A 69 13.11 -30.97 -8.99
C ARG A 69 13.46 -30.12 -7.77
N SER A 70 12.84 -30.44 -6.64
CA SER A 70 13.09 -29.71 -5.38
C SER A 70 14.52 -29.86 -4.85
N ASP A 71 15.24 -30.90 -5.27
CA ASP A 71 16.63 -31.17 -4.91
C ASP A 71 17.35 -32.02 -5.99
N HIS A 72 18.68 -31.94 -6.02
CA HIS A 72 19.57 -32.70 -6.89
C HIS A 72 19.82 -34.14 -6.43
N THR A 73 19.59 -34.44 -5.16
CA THR A 73 19.95 -35.75 -4.58
C THR A 73 18.77 -36.42 -3.90
N GLY A 74 18.60 -37.72 -4.13
CA GLY A 74 17.60 -38.53 -3.42
C GLY A 74 16.16 -38.31 -3.90
N ALA A 75 15.23 -38.54 -2.98
CA ALA A 75 13.80 -38.45 -3.21
C ALA A 75 13.39 -36.96 -3.21
N ALA A 76 12.80 -36.49 -4.30
CA ALA A 76 12.50 -35.08 -4.51
C ALA A 76 11.06 -34.93 -5.02
N TYR A 77 10.44 -33.80 -4.71
CA TYR A 77 9.25 -33.37 -5.44
C TYR A 77 9.64 -33.08 -6.88
N THR A 78 8.76 -33.41 -7.81
CA THR A 78 9.00 -33.22 -9.25
C THR A 78 7.80 -32.52 -9.88
N PHE A 79 8.01 -31.35 -10.46
CA PHE A 79 7.00 -30.64 -11.24
C PHE A 79 7.30 -30.85 -12.72
N VAL A 80 6.41 -31.49 -13.47
CA VAL A 80 6.64 -31.91 -14.86
C VAL A 80 5.54 -31.37 -15.77
N MET A 81 5.94 -30.83 -16.92
CA MET A 81 5.02 -30.59 -18.02
C MET A 81 4.84 -31.90 -18.79
N GLN A 82 3.71 -32.57 -18.65
CA GLN A 82 3.50 -33.90 -19.21
C GLN A 82 3.19 -33.86 -20.71
N THR A 83 3.46 -34.97 -21.39
CA THR A 83 3.16 -35.14 -22.83
C THR A 83 1.67 -35.15 -23.18
N ASP A 84 0.79 -35.30 -22.19
CA ASP A 84 -0.65 -35.15 -22.38
C ASP A 84 -1.12 -33.69 -22.27
N GLY A 85 -0.22 -32.74 -22.04
CA GLY A 85 -0.52 -31.32 -21.92
C GLY A 85 -0.84 -30.85 -20.51
N ASN A 86 -0.69 -31.69 -19.48
CA ASN A 86 -0.93 -31.32 -18.09
C ASN A 86 0.39 -30.99 -17.35
N ALA A 87 0.44 -29.89 -16.60
CA ALA A 87 1.57 -29.63 -15.71
C ALA A 87 1.25 -30.16 -14.30
N VAL A 88 2.02 -31.13 -13.83
CA VAL A 88 1.70 -31.92 -12.62
C VAL A 88 2.86 -31.94 -11.65
N LEU A 89 2.56 -31.70 -10.38
CA LEU A 89 3.50 -31.81 -9.27
C LEU A 89 3.31 -33.16 -8.58
N TYR A 90 4.39 -33.91 -8.45
CA TYR A 90 4.47 -35.20 -7.78
C TYR A 90 5.25 -35.12 -6.48
N ASP A 91 4.78 -35.84 -5.46
CA ASP A 91 5.54 -36.11 -4.24
C ASP A 91 6.69 -37.10 -4.48
N PRO A 92 7.62 -37.28 -3.52
CA PRO A 92 8.74 -38.20 -3.68
C PRO A 92 8.33 -39.69 -3.77
N GLN A 93 7.06 -40.03 -3.51
CA GLN A 93 6.47 -41.36 -3.68
C GLN A 93 5.73 -41.50 -5.02
N ASN A 94 5.79 -40.48 -5.88
CA ASN A 94 5.16 -40.41 -7.19
C ASN A 94 3.62 -40.32 -7.15
N HIS A 95 3.05 -39.73 -6.09
CA HIS A 95 1.64 -39.32 -6.08
C HIS A 95 1.50 -37.89 -6.57
N ALA A 96 0.50 -37.63 -7.41
CA ALA A 96 0.18 -36.29 -7.85
C ALA A 96 -0.44 -35.49 -6.69
N VAL A 97 0.16 -34.34 -6.37
CA VAL A 97 -0.28 -33.44 -5.28
C VAL A 97 -0.83 -32.11 -5.79
N PHE A 98 -0.53 -31.75 -7.04
CA PHE A 98 -1.14 -30.62 -7.75
C PHE A 98 -1.13 -30.87 -9.26
N ALA A 99 -2.11 -30.34 -9.99
CA ALA A 99 -2.18 -30.37 -11.45
C ALA A 99 -2.89 -29.12 -11.99
N THR A 100 -2.49 -28.64 -13.17
CA THR A 100 -3.10 -27.47 -13.83
C THR A 100 -4.45 -27.77 -14.49
N GLY A 101 -4.75 -29.04 -14.77
CA GLY A 101 -6.00 -29.45 -15.43
C GLY A 101 -6.04 -29.08 -16.91
N THR A 102 -4.86 -29.09 -17.55
CA THR A 102 -4.67 -28.66 -18.94
C THR A 102 -4.56 -29.85 -19.90
N GLU A 103 -4.89 -31.06 -19.45
CA GLU A 103 -4.82 -32.27 -20.28
C GLU A 103 -5.58 -32.11 -21.61
N GLY A 104 -4.94 -32.54 -22.69
CA GLY A 104 -5.44 -32.43 -24.06
C GLY A 104 -5.48 -31.01 -24.64
N ARG A 105 -5.02 -30.00 -23.89
CA ARG A 105 -5.05 -28.58 -24.31
C ARG A 105 -3.71 -27.88 -24.17
N GLY A 106 -2.90 -28.23 -23.17
CA GLY A 106 -1.55 -27.68 -22.98
C GLY A 106 -0.50 -28.37 -23.85
N ASP A 107 0.64 -27.70 -24.01
CA ASP A 107 1.79 -28.16 -24.79
C ASP A 107 3.11 -27.81 -24.08
N HIS A 108 3.24 -26.59 -23.57
CA HIS A 108 4.39 -26.12 -22.80
C HIS A 108 3.96 -25.18 -21.68
N LEU A 109 4.85 -25.01 -20.69
CA LEU A 109 4.71 -24.06 -19.60
C LEU A 109 5.81 -23.02 -19.69
N ASP A 110 5.46 -21.74 -19.59
CA ASP A 110 6.40 -20.62 -19.64
C ASP A 110 6.39 -19.87 -18.30
N MET A 111 7.57 -19.53 -17.79
CA MET A 111 7.76 -18.45 -16.83
C MET A 111 8.03 -17.19 -17.64
N GLN A 112 7.02 -16.33 -17.79
CA GLN A 112 7.09 -15.14 -18.65
C GLN A 112 7.88 -14.00 -17.97
N GLU A 113 8.42 -13.07 -18.77
CA GLU A 113 9.21 -11.93 -18.27
C GLU A 113 8.39 -10.96 -17.41
N ASP A 114 7.07 -10.92 -17.60
CA ASP A 114 6.12 -10.11 -16.84
C ASP A 114 5.74 -10.71 -15.47
N GLY A 115 6.28 -11.90 -15.16
CA GLY A 115 6.08 -12.58 -13.90
C GLY A 115 4.93 -13.57 -13.88
N ASP A 116 4.26 -13.84 -15.00
CA ASP A 116 3.22 -14.87 -15.08
C ASP A 116 3.79 -16.26 -15.41
N VAL A 117 3.22 -17.31 -14.81
CA VAL A 117 3.42 -18.69 -15.26
C VAL A 117 2.21 -19.12 -16.05
N VAL A 118 2.43 -19.50 -17.31
CA VAL A 118 1.37 -19.81 -18.26
C VAL A 118 1.59 -21.21 -18.82
N VAL A 119 0.53 -22.01 -18.86
CA VAL A 119 0.50 -23.20 -19.73
C VAL A 119 -0.22 -22.81 -21.02
N SER A 120 0.45 -23.02 -22.15
CA SER A 120 -0.04 -22.67 -23.47
C SER A 120 -0.30 -23.92 -24.31
N SER A 121 -1.25 -23.85 -25.24
CA SER A 121 -1.41 -24.84 -26.31
C SER A 121 -0.32 -24.71 -27.36
N ALA A 122 -0.21 -25.69 -28.27
CA ALA A 122 0.80 -25.71 -29.33
C ALA A 122 0.72 -24.53 -30.32
N ASP A 123 -0.41 -23.83 -30.39
CA ASP A 123 -0.59 -22.60 -31.17
C ASP A 123 -0.31 -21.31 -30.38
N GLY A 124 0.13 -21.44 -29.12
CA GLY A 124 0.44 -20.33 -28.22
C GLY A 124 -0.75 -19.76 -27.47
N THR A 125 -1.93 -20.39 -27.52
CA THR A 125 -3.09 -19.91 -26.74
C THR A 125 -2.92 -20.27 -25.25
N PRO A 126 -3.01 -19.29 -24.33
CA PRO A 126 -2.98 -19.58 -22.89
C PRO A 126 -4.18 -20.44 -22.48
N VAL A 127 -3.93 -21.57 -21.82
CA VAL A 127 -4.96 -22.49 -21.31
C VAL A 127 -5.01 -22.55 -19.78
N TRP A 128 -3.96 -22.08 -19.10
CA TRP A 128 -3.90 -21.87 -17.65
C TRP A 128 -2.87 -20.77 -17.33
N THR A 129 -3.08 -20.01 -16.26
CA THR A 129 -2.22 -18.90 -15.81
C THR A 129 -2.27 -18.76 -14.30
N THR A 130 -1.17 -18.32 -13.68
CA THR A 130 -1.12 -17.90 -12.27
C THR A 130 -1.78 -16.55 -12.00
N GLY A 131 -1.95 -15.71 -13.03
CA GLY A 131 -2.51 -14.36 -12.94
C GLY A 131 -1.55 -13.34 -12.33
N THR A 132 -0.24 -13.50 -12.57
CA THR A 132 0.83 -12.70 -11.96
C THR A 132 1.61 -11.86 -12.97
N ASP A 133 0.96 -11.45 -14.07
CA ASP A 133 1.42 -10.64 -15.22
C ASP A 133 1.98 -9.22 -14.91
N VAL A 134 2.20 -8.90 -13.65
CA VAL A 134 2.74 -7.60 -13.20
C VAL A 134 3.86 -7.75 -12.16
N GLU A 135 4.36 -8.96 -12.03
CA GLU A 135 5.41 -9.31 -11.08
C GLU A 135 6.74 -9.44 -11.84
N ASP A 136 7.09 -8.42 -12.65
CA ASP A 136 8.32 -8.38 -13.44
C ASP A 136 9.54 -8.82 -12.60
N GLY A 137 10.33 -9.77 -13.11
CA GLY A 137 11.47 -10.33 -12.38
C GLY A 137 11.11 -11.37 -11.31
N ALA A 138 9.85 -11.80 -11.25
CA ALA A 138 9.47 -12.96 -10.46
C ALA A 138 10.11 -14.25 -10.99
N HIS A 139 10.21 -15.24 -10.12
CA HIS A 139 10.74 -16.55 -10.45
C HIS A 139 9.92 -17.64 -9.74
N LEU A 140 9.71 -18.75 -10.42
CA LEU A 140 9.02 -19.91 -9.89
C LEU A 140 10.02 -20.79 -9.14
N VAL A 141 9.68 -21.25 -7.95
CA VAL A 141 10.53 -22.10 -7.10
C VAL A 141 9.74 -23.28 -6.57
N LEU A 142 10.24 -24.49 -6.84
CA LEU A 142 9.82 -25.72 -6.19
C LEU A 142 10.66 -25.93 -4.92
N GLN A 143 10.00 -25.76 -3.77
CA GLN A 143 10.60 -25.84 -2.45
C GLN A 143 10.83 -27.30 -2.01
N GLN A 144 11.72 -27.51 -1.05
CA GLN A 144 12.03 -28.84 -0.49
C GLN A 144 10.85 -29.50 0.24
N ASP A 145 9.88 -28.71 0.68
CA ASP A 145 8.66 -29.18 1.33
C ASP A 145 7.54 -29.53 0.35
N GLY A 146 7.74 -29.31 -0.96
CA GLY A 146 6.76 -29.62 -2.01
C GLY A 146 5.82 -28.48 -2.34
N ASN A 147 6.06 -27.28 -1.81
CA ASN A 147 5.32 -26.09 -2.21
C ASN A 147 5.97 -25.51 -3.48
N LEU A 148 5.15 -25.25 -4.49
CA LEU A 148 5.56 -24.58 -5.73
C LEU A 148 5.10 -23.13 -5.63
N VAL A 149 6.06 -22.22 -5.54
CA VAL A 149 5.83 -20.82 -5.18
C VAL A 149 6.41 -19.90 -6.23
N LEU A 150 5.61 -18.95 -6.70
CA LEU A 150 6.09 -17.84 -7.51
C LEU A 150 6.50 -16.71 -6.57
N TYR A 151 7.78 -16.37 -6.57
CA TYR A 151 8.35 -15.32 -5.73
C TYR A 151 8.54 -14.04 -6.52
N ARG A 152 8.09 -12.91 -5.95
CA ARG A 152 8.39 -11.57 -6.46
C ARG A 152 9.88 -11.28 -6.37
N GLU A 153 10.34 -10.27 -7.11
CA GLU A 153 11.72 -9.75 -7.04
C GLU A 153 12.12 -9.35 -5.60
N ASN A 154 11.17 -8.89 -4.77
CA ASN A 154 11.40 -8.54 -3.37
C ASN A 154 11.41 -9.74 -2.39
N GLY A 155 11.28 -10.97 -2.90
CA GLY A 155 11.32 -12.20 -2.13
C GLY A 155 10.00 -12.64 -1.50
N THR A 156 8.93 -11.84 -1.62
CA THR A 156 7.60 -12.22 -1.12
C THR A 156 6.86 -13.13 -2.10
N PRO A 157 5.98 -14.04 -1.64
CA PRO A 157 5.24 -14.93 -2.52
C PRO A 157 4.11 -14.19 -3.25
N ALA A 158 4.05 -14.33 -4.58
CA ALA A 158 2.98 -13.82 -5.45
C ALA A 158 1.93 -14.87 -5.79
N TRP A 159 2.28 -16.15 -5.72
CA TRP A 159 1.37 -17.29 -5.89
C TRP A 159 1.98 -18.53 -5.24
N ALA A 160 1.16 -19.47 -4.78
CA ALA A 160 1.61 -20.80 -4.36
C ALA A 160 0.57 -21.87 -4.69
N ASN A 161 1.01 -23.08 -5.05
CA ASN A 161 0.10 -24.20 -5.38
C ASN A 161 -0.81 -24.58 -4.21
N SER A 162 -0.32 -24.43 -2.97
CA SER A 162 -1.09 -24.68 -1.74
C SER A 162 -2.28 -23.72 -1.54
N VAL A 163 -2.25 -22.57 -2.19
CA VAL A 163 -3.30 -21.53 -2.12
C VAL A 163 -4.12 -21.49 -3.43
N GLY A 164 -3.49 -21.77 -4.57
CA GLY A 164 -4.14 -21.92 -5.87
C GLY A 164 -4.63 -20.62 -6.49
N HIS A 165 -4.28 -19.47 -5.93
CA HIS A 165 -4.61 -18.14 -6.46
C HIS A 165 -3.52 -17.14 -6.11
N ARG A 166 -3.54 -15.98 -6.78
CA ARG A 166 -2.60 -14.89 -6.54
C ARG A 166 -2.64 -14.44 -5.07
N ILE A 167 -1.46 -14.37 -4.46
CA ILE A 167 -1.24 -13.87 -3.11
C ILE A 167 -1.01 -12.37 -3.21
N ALA A 168 -1.81 -11.58 -2.50
CA ALA A 168 -1.62 -10.14 -2.42
C ALA A 168 -0.25 -9.82 -1.81
N GLU A 169 0.43 -8.83 -2.38
CA GLU A 169 1.70 -8.37 -1.82
C GLU A 169 1.50 -7.88 -0.37
N PRO A 170 2.43 -8.20 0.57
CA PRO A 170 2.35 -7.67 1.91
C PRO A 170 2.30 -6.14 1.89
N PRO A 171 1.39 -5.51 2.65
CA PRO A 171 1.33 -4.06 2.71
C PRO A 171 2.62 -3.53 3.33
N PHE A 172 3.36 -2.72 2.58
CA PHE A 172 4.40 -1.86 3.14
C PHE A 172 3.98 -0.39 2.97
N ASP A 173 4.23 0.39 4.00
CA ASP A 173 3.90 1.81 4.08
C ASP A 173 5.06 2.69 3.62
N VAL A 174 6.26 2.13 3.42
CA VAL A 174 7.51 2.86 3.17
C VAL A 174 8.41 2.22 2.11
N LEU A 175 8.96 3.04 1.22
CA LEU A 175 10.13 2.79 0.37
C LEU A 175 11.37 3.47 0.96
N ALA A 176 12.40 2.70 1.24
CA ALA A 176 13.74 3.18 1.57
C ALA A 176 14.53 3.55 0.31
N THR A 177 15.60 4.33 0.49
CA THR A 177 16.55 4.64 -0.59
C THR A 177 17.05 3.38 -1.30
N GLY A 178 17.11 3.44 -2.63
CA GLY A 178 17.44 2.32 -3.52
C GLY A 178 16.25 1.45 -3.90
N GLN A 179 15.12 1.54 -3.20
CA GLN A 179 13.93 0.74 -3.51
C GLN A 179 13.10 1.38 -4.63
N VAL A 180 12.40 0.50 -5.36
CA VAL A 180 11.60 0.83 -6.53
C VAL A 180 10.19 0.31 -6.31
N LEU A 181 9.19 1.16 -6.55
CA LEU A 181 7.81 0.77 -6.72
C LEU A 181 7.51 0.69 -8.21
N ARG A 182 7.20 -0.52 -8.69
CA ARG A 182 6.88 -0.79 -10.10
C ARG A 182 5.39 -0.59 -10.36
N ARG A 183 5.03 -0.50 -11.64
CA ARG A 183 3.62 -0.45 -12.07
C ARG A 183 2.84 -1.65 -11.49
N GLY A 184 1.60 -1.44 -11.08
CA GLY A 184 0.75 -2.44 -10.42
C GLY A 184 0.99 -2.60 -8.93
N HIS A 185 2.10 -2.08 -8.38
CA HIS A 185 2.46 -2.19 -6.97
C HIS A 185 1.94 -0.98 -6.17
N GLN A 186 1.85 -1.13 -4.86
CA GLN A 186 1.28 -0.10 -4.00
C GLN A 186 1.99 0.04 -2.65
N LEU A 187 1.98 1.27 -2.12
CA LEU A 187 2.13 1.50 -0.69
C LEU A 187 0.77 1.39 -0.03
N THR A 188 0.72 0.85 1.19
CA THR A 188 -0.51 0.79 1.99
C THR A 188 -0.22 1.38 3.36
N SER A 189 -1.08 2.27 3.85
CA SER A 189 -0.94 2.80 5.20
C SER A 189 -1.00 1.65 6.22
N GLU A 190 -0.31 1.78 7.35
CA GLU A 190 -0.22 0.69 8.33
C GLU A 190 -1.60 0.31 8.94
N ASP A 191 -2.59 1.21 8.91
CA ASP A 191 -3.99 0.89 9.28
C ASP A 191 -4.82 0.24 8.15
N GLY A 192 -4.22 0.02 6.97
CA GLY A 192 -4.83 -0.61 5.80
C GLY A 192 -5.83 0.27 5.03
N ARG A 193 -6.06 1.51 5.46
CA ARG A 193 -7.18 2.34 4.97
C ARG A 193 -6.86 3.14 3.73
N TYR A 194 -5.59 3.43 3.49
CA TYR A 194 -5.12 4.22 2.36
C TYR A 194 -4.12 3.42 1.56
N ARG A 195 -4.14 3.62 0.25
CA ARG A 195 -3.15 3.03 -0.65
C ARG A 195 -2.65 4.05 -1.65
N ALA A 196 -1.40 3.94 -2.07
CA ALA A 196 -0.82 4.71 -3.15
C ALA A 196 -0.30 3.75 -4.20
N VAL A 197 -0.94 3.72 -5.37
CA VAL A 197 -0.71 2.72 -6.41
C VAL A 197 0.00 3.38 -7.58
N LEU A 198 1.11 2.82 -8.04
CA LEU A 198 1.63 3.17 -9.36
C LEU A 198 0.87 2.34 -10.39
N GLN A 199 -0.07 2.95 -11.09
CA GLN A 199 -1.03 2.23 -11.92
C GLN A 199 -0.42 1.77 -13.24
N ARG A 200 -1.11 0.84 -13.94
CA ARG A 200 -0.67 0.30 -15.24
C ARG A 200 -0.57 1.38 -16.34
N ASP A 201 -1.32 2.47 -16.22
CA ASP A 201 -1.25 3.61 -17.14
C ASP A 201 -0.08 4.56 -16.84
N GLY A 202 0.65 4.33 -15.74
CA GLY A 202 1.80 5.10 -15.32
C GLY A 202 1.49 6.29 -14.40
N ASP A 203 0.24 6.45 -13.96
CA ASP A 203 -0.11 7.46 -12.96
C ASP A 203 0.15 6.91 -11.55
N PHE A 204 0.70 7.74 -10.65
CA PHE A 204 0.87 7.38 -9.25
C PHE A 204 -0.25 8.01 -8.44
N VAL A 205 -1.18 7.17 -7.97
CA VAL A 205 -2.48 7.61 -7.48
C VAL A 205 -2.70 7.18 -6.03
N GLY A 206 -3.00 8.15 -5.17
CA GLY A 206 -3.43 7.92 -3.80
C GLY A 206 -4.92 7.69 -3.70
N TYR A 207 -5.32 6.65 -2.99
CA TYR A 207 -6.71 6.28 -2.71
C TYR A 207 -6.97 6.24 -1.21
N GLY A 208 -8.16 6.66 -0.82
CA GLY A 208 -8.74 6.40 0.49
C GLY A 208 -10.05 5.62 0.39
N PRO A 209 -10.78 5.48 1.51
CA PRO A 209 -12.04 4.75 1.55
C PRO A 209 -13.12 5.30 0.60
N GLN A 210 -13.04 6.59 0.25
CA GLN A 210 -14.02 7.30 -0.57
C GLN A 210 -13.54 7.56 -2.02
N GLY A 211 -12.43 6.94 -2.44
CA GLY A 211 -11.90 7.07 -3.80
C GLY A 211 -10.56 7.81 -3.88
N VAL A 212 -10.30 8.44 -5.02
CA VAL A 212 -9.03 9.10 -5.34
C VAL A 212 -8.82 10.34 -4.47
N LEU A 213 -7.63 10.48 -3.89
CA LEU A 213 -7.23 11.60 -3.05
C LEU A 213 -6.31 12.58 -3.78
N TRP A 214 -5.33 12.05 -4.51
CA TRP A 214 -4.31 12.77 -5.26
C TRP A 214 -3.74 11.86 -6.34
N ARG A 215 -3.07 12.47 -7.32
CA ARG A 215 -2.33 11.76 -8.38
C ARG A 215 -1.18 12.63 -8.88
N THR A 216 -0.13 12.00 -9.39
CA THR A 216 1.00 12.73 -10.00
C THR A 216 0.68 13.25 -11.40
N GLY A 217 -0.35 12.69 -12.06
CA GLY A 217 -0.72 13.03 -13.43
C GLY A 217 0.29 12.53 -14.46
N THR A 218 1.13 11.58 -14.07
CA THR A 218 2.11 10.95 -14.96
C THR A 218 1.43 9.91 -15.83
N SER A 219 2.02 9.63 -17.00
CA SER A 219 1.53 8.58 -17.91
C SER A 219 2.70 7.85 -18.54
N GLY A 220 2.53 6.57 -18.83
CA GLY A 220 3.55 5.71 -19.45
C GLY A 220 3.50 4.29 -18.90
N ALA A 221 3.40 3.31 -19.79
CA ALA A 221 3.16 1.90 -19.44
C ALA A 221 4.23 1.28 -18.52
N ASP A 222 5.44 1.82 -18.51
CA ASP A 222 6.59 1.30 -17.74
C ASP A 222 7.17 2.35 -16.79
N ASN A 223 6.30 3.22 -16.26
CA ASN A 223 6.73 4.13 -15.23
C ASN A 223 7.14 3.35 -13.97
N ARG A 224 8.19 3.82 -13.30
CA ARG A 224 8.65 3.30 -12.00
C ARG A 224 8.93 4.46 -11.04
N LEU A 225 8.53 4.32 -9.79
CA LEU A 225 8.84 5.27 -8.73
C LEU A 225 10.07 4.76 -7.96
N VAL A 226 11.14 5.55 -7.95
CA VAL A 226 12.40 5.21 -7.28
C VAL A 226 12.60 6.17 -6.12
N MET A 227 12.81 5.63 -4.92
CA MET A 227 13.38 6.42 -3.83
C MET A 227 14.89 6.39 -3.99
N GLN A 228 15.49 7.43 -4.54
CA GLN A 228 16.90 7.47 -4.90
C GLN A 228 17.80 7.55 -3.67
N THR A 229 19.06 7.13 -3.83
CA THR A 229 20.08 7.15 -2.75
C THR A 229 20.51 8.56 -2.33
N ASP A 230 20.22 9.57 -3.15
CA ASP A 230 20.43 10.98 -2.83
C ASP A 230 19.25 11.61 -2.07
N GLY A 231 18.21 10.83 -1.77
CA GLY A 231 17.05 11.28 -1.02
C GLY A 231 15.92 11.87 -1.87
N ASN A 232 16.00 11.77 -3.20
CA ASN A 232 14.95 12.24 -4.10
C ASN A 232 13.99 11.09 -4.47
N ALA A 233 12.68 11.33 -4.41
CA ALA A 233 11.70 10.38 -4.94
C ALA A 233 11.33 10.80 -6.37
N VAL A 234 11.52 9.89 -7.33
CA VAL A 234 11.42 10.20 -8.76
C VAL A 234 10.63 9.15 -9.51
N ILE A 235 9.65 9.59 -10.31
CA ILE A 235 9.00 8.73 -11.30
C ILE A 235 9.78 8.83 -12.60
N TYR A 236 10.29 7.70 -13.06
CA TYR A 236 10.98 7.54 -14.33
C TYR A 236 10.09 6.83 -15.33
N GLY A 237 10.16 7.24 -16.60
CA GLY A 237 9.64 6.46 -17.72
C GLY A 237 10.57 5.31 -18.13
N ALA A 238 10.09 4.47 -19.06
CA ALA A 238 10.84 3.36 -19.65
C ALA A 238 12.19 3.81 -20.26
N ASP A 239 12.20 4.98 -20.89
CA ASP A 239 13.36 5.62 -21.51
C ASP A 239 14.31 6.28 -20.50
N GLY A 240 14.04 6.19 -19.21
CA GLY A 240 14.80 6.85 -18.16
C GLY A 240 14.51 8.36 -18.03
N SER A 241 13.52 8.90 -18.75
CA SER A 241 13.11 10.29 -18.58
C SER A 241 12.45 10.50 -17.21
N VAL A 242 12.75 11.63 -16.56
CA VAL A 242 12.09 12.05 -15.32
C VAL A 242 10.68 12.54 -15.68
N LYS A 243 9.65 11.86 -15.18
CA LYS A 243 8.24 12.26 -15.34
C LYS A 243 7.77 13.13 -14.19
N TRP A 244 8.30 12.89 -12.99
CA TRP A 244 7.95 13.62 -11.78
C TRP A 244 9.03 13.44 -10.71
N SER A 245 9.20 14.40 -9.81
CA SER A 245 10.15 14.32 -8.69
C SER A 245 9.71 15.18 -7.50
N THR A 246 10.06 14.76 -6.28
CA THR A 246 9.88 15.57 -5.06
C THR A 246 10.88 16.71 -4.94
N GLY A 247 12.03 16.63 -5.60
CA GLY A 247 13.13 17.59 -5.48
C GLY A 247 13.83 17.56 -4.11
N THR A 248 13.58 16.53 -3.31
CA THR A 248 14.20 16.36 -2.00
C THR A 248 15.62 15.85 -2.14
N HIS A 249 16.47 16.21 -1.18
CA HIS A 249 17.88 15.79 -1.15
C HIS A 249 18.28 15.53 0.31
N GLY A 250 18.98 14.43 0.57
CA GLY A 250 19.44 14.06 1.90
C GLY A 250 19.80 12.58 2.03
N ALA A 251 20.51 12.23 3.10
CA ALA A 251 20.81 10.84 3.43
C ALA A 251 19.68 10.22 4.26
N ASP A 252 19.52 8.90 4.14
CA ASP A 252 18.57 8.08 4.92
C ASP A 252 17.11 8.55 4.87
N LEU A 253 16.74 9.22 3.78
CA LEU A 253 15.36 9.60 3.53
C LEU A 253 14.53 8.40 3.11
N ARG A 254 13.26 8.44 3.49
CA ARG A 254 12.27 7.40 3.21
C ARG A 254 11.05 8.04 2.60
N LEU A 255 10.42 7.30 1.72
CA LEU A 255 9.18 7.70 1.09
C LEU A 255 8.06 6.84 1.61
N GLY A 256 6.98 7.42 2.11
CA GLY A 256 5.91 6.60 2.69
C GLY A 256 4.55 7.24 2.71
N LEU A 257 3.56 6.39 2.97
CA LEU A 257 2.14 6.72 3.03
C LEU A 257 1.65 6.66 4.48
N ASN A 258 1.18 7.79 5.00
CA ASN A 258 0.70 7.86 6.38
C ASN A 258 -0.79 7.45 6.50
N TYR A 259 -1.27 7.29 7.75
CA TYR A 259 -2.66 6.96 8.11
C TYR A 259 -3.72 7.98 7.70
N ALA A 260 -3.30 9.01 6.99
CA ALA A 260 -4.15 10.11 6.61
C ALA A 260 -4.15 10.28 5.08
N GLY A 261 -3.62 9.30 4.36
CA GLY A 261 -3.56 9.24 2.91
C GLY A 261 -2.61 10.27 2.29
N SER A 262 -1.66 10.79 3.08
CA SER A 262 -0.57 11.63 2.56
C SER A 262 0.66 10.78 2.30
N PHE A 263 1.20 10.91 1.10
CA PHE A 263 2.48 10.36 0.72
C PHE A 263 3.55 11.44 0.85
N GLY A 264 4.71 11.11 1.42
CA GLY A 264 5.75 12.10 1.66
C GLY A 264 7.13 11.50 1.84
N VAL A 265 8.13 12.38 1.75
CA VAL A 265 9.53 12.06 2.05
C VAL A 265 9.85 12.54 3.46
N PHE A 266 10.41 11.67 4.28
CA PHE A 266 10.76 11.94 5.67
C PHE A 266 12.10 11.32 6.05
N ASP A 267 12.73 11.87 7.09
CA ASP A 267 13.97 11.34 7.64
C ASP A 267 13.73 10.19 8.65
N SER A 268 14.81 9.58 9.15
CA SER A 268 14.74 8.51 10.16
C SER A 268 14.07 8.91 11.48
N SER A 269 13.98 10.21 11.76
CA SER A 269 13.29 10.77 12.93
C SER A 269 11.82 11.11 12.64
N ARG A 270 11.31 10.76 11.45
CA ARG A 270 9.96 11.08 10.95
C ARG A 270 9.70 12.58 10.76
N ASN A 271 10.74 13.40 10.61
CA ASN A 271 10.55 14.76 10.14
C ASN A 271 10.18 14.72 8.66
N VAL A 272 9.09 15.39 8.29
CA VAL A 272 8.62 15.44 6.91
C VAL A 272 9.35 16.56 6.16
N LEU A 273 10.02 16.19 5.07
CA LEU A 273 10.72 17.12 4.17
C LEU A 273 9.84 17.52 2.98
N TRP A 274 8.93 16.64 2.57
CA TRP A 274 8.02 16.86 1.46
C TRP A 274 6.75 16.02 1.63
N ASP A 275 5.59 16.54 1.23
CA ASP A 275 4.34 15.79 1.21
C ASP A 275 3.49 16.13 -0.03
N CYS A 276 2.72 15.14 -0.51
CA CYS A 276 1.93 15.27 -1.71
C CYS A 276 0.77 16.25 -1.58
N LYS A 277 0.25 16.45 -0.37
CA LYS A 277 -0.94 17.29 -0.19
C LYS A 277 -0.62 18.76 -0.33
N THR A 278 0.59 19.17 0.05
CA THR A 278 1.05 20.56 -0.12
C THR A 278 1.62 20.84 -1.51
N HIS A 279 2.08 19.81 -2.24
CA HIS A 279 2.83 19.97 -3.50
C HIS A 279 2.16 19.41 -4.77
N LEU A 280 1.18 18.50 -4.64
CA LEU A 280 0.38 17.96 -5.76
C LEU A 280 -1.06 18.52 -5.76
N ALA A 281 -1.33 19.53 -4.92
CA ALA A 281 -2.66 19.98 -4.53
C ALA A 281 -3.62 20.26 -5.70
N GLN A 282 -4.43 19.23 -6.03
CA GLN A 282 -5.77 19.35 -6.61
C GLN A 282 -6.84 18.79 -5.66
N SER A 283 -6.52 18.60 -4.37
CA SER A 283 -7.46 17.97 -3.43
C SER A 283 -8.12 19.01 -2.53
N PRO A 284 -9.47 19.08 -2.48
CA PRO A 284 -10.20 19.96 -1.57
C PRO A 284 -10.25 19.44 -0.13
N THR A 285 -9.64 18.28 0.17
CA THR A 285 -9.85 17.58 1.44
C THR A 285 -8.55 17.25 2.19
N VAL A 286 -8.50 17.60 3.48
CA VAL A 286 -7.49 17.18 4.46
C VAL A 286 -8.13 16.26 5.49
N TYR A 287 -7.69 15.01 5.60
CA TYR A 287 -8.20 14.08 6.62
C TYR A 287 -7.50 14.29 7.98
N ALA A 288 -8.14 13.85 9.07
CA ALA A 288 -7.59 13.90 10.42
C ALA A 288 -6.26 13.17 10.58
N ALA A 289 -5.49 13.58 11.59
CA ALA A 289 -4.06 13.33 11.80
C ALA A 289 -3.12 13.97 10.77
N ASN A 290 -3.59 14.94 9.98
CA ASN A 290 -2.75 15.76 9.09
C ASN A 290 -2.58 17.19 9.60
N TYR A 291 -1.57 17.85 9.04
CA TYR A 291 -1.34 19.27 9.19
C TYR A 291 -1.20 19.95 7.82
N LEU A 292 -1.59 21.23 7.74
CA LEU A 292 -1.19 22.13 6.65
C LEU A 292 0.01 22.94 7.12
N LEU A 293 1.09 22.86 6.35
CA LEU A 293 2.29 23.67 6.55
C LEU A 293 2.11 25.08 5.98
N VAL A 294 3.00 25.98 6.41
CA VAL A 294 3.10 27.33 5.85
C VAL A 294 3.20 27.28 4.33
N ASP A 295 2.43 28.14 3.66
CA ASP A 295 2.29 28.27 2.21
C ASP A 295 1.70 27.05 1.47
N GLY A 296 1.35 25.96 2.16
CA GLY A 296 0.65 24.80 1.57
C GLY A 296 -0.85 25.06 1.42
N PRO A 297 -1.40 25.14 0.19
CA PRO A 297 -2.81 25.46 -0.01
C PRO A 297 -3.70 24.22 0.01
N LEU A 298 -4.83 24.29 0.72
CA LEU A 298 -6.01 23.48 0.45
C LEU A 298 -6.82 24.17 -0.63
N VAL A 299 -7.14 23.53 -1.75
CA VAL A 299 -7.77 24.19 -2.92
C VAL A 299 -9.13 23.57 -3.21
N SER A 300 -10.17 24.38 -3.44
CA SER A 300 -11.50 23.89 -3.82
C SER A 300 -11.45 23.06 -5.11
N ALA A 301 -12.45 22.19 -5.34
CA ALA A 301 -12.45 21.29 -6.48
C ALA A 301 -12.44 22.05 -7.82
N ASP A 302 -13.07 23.22 -7.86
CA ASP A 302 -13.07 24.14 -9.01
C ASP A 302 -11.83 25.04 -9.12
N GLY A 303 -10.90 24.98 -8.17
CA GLY A 303 -9.68 25.80 -8.14
C GLY A 303 -9.87 27.25 -7.74
N ARG A 304 -11.09 27.70 -7.44
CA ARG A 304 -11.42 29.13 -7.23
C ARG A 304 -11.12 29.62 -5.82
N PHE A 305 -11.10 28.72 -4.84
CA PHE A 305 -10.83 29.03 -3.45
C PHE A 305 -9.58 28.29 -2.98
N ARG A 306 -8.86 28.90 -2.05
CA ARG A 306 -7.73 28.25 -1.36
C ARG A 306 -7.69 28.63 0.11
N ALA A 307 -7.40 27.68 0.99
CA ALA A 307 -7.07 27.92 2.39
C ALA A 307 -5.56 27.76 2.58
N VAL A 308 -4.90 28.76 3.16
CA VAL A 308 -3.43 28.82 3.27
C VAL A 308 -3.06 29.27 4.67
N LEU A 309 -2.12 28.56 5.32
CA LEU A 309 -1.42 29.09 6.48
C LEU A 309 -0.31 30.01 5.98
N GLN A 310 -0.46 31.31 6.22
CA GLN A 310 0.49 32.31 5.79
C GLN A 310 1.76 32.28 6.64
N LYS A 311 2.87 32.84 6.12
CA LYS A 311 4.15 32.96 6.85
C LYS A 311 4.05 33.74 8.16
N ASP A 312 3.06 34.62 8.28
CA ASP A 312 2.81 35.36 9.50
C ASP A 312 2.03 34.54 10.56
N GLY A 313 1.61 33.32 10.26
CA GLY A 313 0.86 32.46 11.19
C GLY A 313 -0.64 32.49 11.04
N ASN A 314 -1.16 33.27 10.10
CA ASN A 314 -2.59 33.39 9.91
C ASN A 314 -3.11 32.32 8.94
N PHE A 315 -4.11 31.56 9.35
CA PHE A 315 -4.77 30.62 8.44
C PHE A 315 -5.95 31.32 7.78
N VAL A 316 -5.90 31.44 6.45
CA VAL A 316 -6.79 32.30 5.67
C VAL A 316 -7.39 31.54 4.50
N VAL A 317 -8.71 31.64 4.32
CA VAL A 317 -9.40 31.22 3.10
C VAL A 317 -9.48 32.42 2.16
N TYR A 318 -9.02 32.23 0.93
CA TYR A 318 -9.08 33.18 -0.17
C TYR A 318 -10.09 32.71 -1.22
N GLY A 319 -10.88 33.64 -1.73
CA GLY A 319 -11.66 33.47 -2.95
C GLY A 319 -11.17 34.39 -4.07
N PRO A 320 -11.90 34.46 -5.19
CA PRO A 320 -11.53 35.26 -6.37
C PRO A 320 -11.36 36.76 -6.10
N SER A 321 -12.01 37.28 -5.05
CA SER A 321 -12.02 38.71 -4.71
C SER A 321 -11.15 39.05 -3.48
N GLY A 322 -10.41 38.09 -2.93
CA GLY A 322 -9.55 38.30 -1.76
C GLY A 322 -9.85 37.35 -0.60
N ALA A 323 -9.40 37.71 0.60
CA ALA A 323 -9.62 36.93 1.81
C ALA A 323 -11.11 36.92 2.18
N VAL A 324 -11.62 35.75 2.53
CA VAL A 324 -13.05 35.55 2.82
C VAL A 324 -13.32 34.97 4.21
N TRP A 325 -12.30 34.41 4.86
CA TRP A 325 -12.31 33.97 6.26
C TRP A 325 -10.88 33.86 6.78
N SER A 326 -10.68 34.01 8.10
CA SER A 326 -9.36 33.89 8.73
C SER A 326 -9.46 33.54 10.22
N THR A 327 -8.47 32.80 10.74
CA THR A 327 -8.30 32.49 12.18
C THR A 327 -7.85 33.69 13.02
N SER A 328 -7.37 34.77 12.40
CA SER A 328 -6.80 35.95 13.08
C SER A 328 -5.60 35.61 13.97
N THR A 329 -4.75 34.68 13.54
CA THR A 329 -3.60 34.16 14.31
C THR A 329 -2.25 34.73 13.87
N SER A 330 -2.24 35.89 13.19
CA SER A 330 -1.01 36.58 12.79
C SER A 330 -0.06 36.82 13.97
N GLY A 331 1.24 36.66 13.73
CA GLY A 331 2.32 36.74 14.71
C GLY A 331 2.75 35.39 15.31
N ILE A 332 2.17 34.27 14.90
CA ILE A 332 2.45 32.93 15.46
C ILE A 332 3.11 32.03 14.41
N VAL A 333 4.28 31.47 14.70
CA VAL A 333 4.89 30.48 13.81
C VAL A 333 4.44 29.07 14.21
N GLY A 334 3.88 28.32 13.27
CA GLY A 334 3.30 27.01 13.54
C GLY A 334 2.64 26.34 12.33
N ASP A 335 1.65 25.49 12.59
CA ASP A 335 0.90 24.73 11.58
C ASP A 335 -0.60 24.64 11.91
N VAL A 336 -1.42 24.26 10.92
CA VAL A 336 -2.84 23.96 11.10
C VAL A 336 -3.00 22.45 11.18
N THR A 337 -3.43 21.91 12.32
CA THR A 337 -3.60 20.47 12.53
C THR A 337 -5.06 20.08 12.65
N LEU A 338 -5.49 19.03 11.94
CA LEU A 338 -6.72 18.30 12.26
C LEU A 338 -6.33 17.04 13.02
N TYR A 339 -6.59 16.99 14.33
CA TYR A 339 -6.24 15.86 15.20
C TYR A 339 -7.15 14.65 14.98
N GLY A 340 -6.73 13.46 15.44
CA GLY A 340 -7.51 12.22 15.30
C GLY A 340 -8.86 12.24 16.03
N ASP A 341 -9.00 13.10 17.04
CA ASP A 341 -10.25 13.36 17.75
C ASP A 341 -11.16 14.39 17.05
N GLY A 342 -10.75 14.86 15.87
CA GLY A 342 -11.43 15.88 15.07
C GLY A 342 -11.18 17.31 15.55
N THR A 343 -10.32 17.54 16.53
CA THR A 343 -9.96 18.94 16.85
C THR A 343 -9.24 19.56 15.66
N LEU A 344 -9.75 20.65 15.09
CA LEU A 344 -9.01 21.47 14.13
C LEU A 344 -8.36 22.63 14.90
N ALA A 345 -7.05 22.83 14.76
CA ALA A 345 -6.34 23.86 15.48
C ALA A 345 -5.25 24.55 14.65
N VAL A 346 -5.01 25.83 14.92
CA VAL A 346 -3.71 26.45 14.65
C VAL A 346 -2.88 26.25 15.91
N ARG A 347 -1.73 25.58 15.78
CA ARG A 347 -0.80 25.38 16.89
C ARG A 347 0.50 26.10 16.64
N SER A 348 1.11 26.66 17.68
CA SER A 348 2.50 27.13 17.62
C SER A 348 3.46 25.95 17.64
N TYR A 349 4.71 26.16 17.19
CA TYR A 349 5.77 25.14 17.30
C TYR A 349 6.16 24.80 18.76
N THR A 350 5.72 25.59 19.74
CA THR A 350 5.83 25.23 21.16
C THR A 350 4.73 24.28 21.64
N GLY A 351 3.80 23.89 20.75
CA GLY A 351 2.70 22.98 21.03
C GLY A 351 1.42 23.65 21.55
N ALA A 352 1.39 24.98 21.70
CA ALA A 352 0.20 25.69 22.18
C ALA A 352 -0.84 25.81 21.06
N LYS A 353 -2.07 25.35 21.31
CA LYS A 353 -3.23 25.59 20.42
C LYS A 353 -3.67 27.05 20.60
N VAL A 354 -3.36 27.90 19.62
CA VAL A 354 -3.68 29.35 19.66
C VAL A 354 -5.08 29.65 19.09
N TRP A 355 -5.59 28.75 18.26
CA TRP A 355 -6.96 28.71 17.81
C TRP A 355 -7.36 27.25 17.71
N SER A 356 -8.57 26.88 18.13
CA SER A 356 -9.07 25.52 17.92
C SER A 356 -10.58 25.45 17.94
N VAL A 357 -11.09 24.48 17.21
CA VAL A 357 -12.49 24.05 17.23
C VAL A 357 -12.52 22.54 17.43
N THR A 358 -13.46 22.08 18.24
CA THR A 358 -13.62 20.67 18.58
C THR A 358 -15.00 20.22 18.10
N PRO A 359 -15.14 19.01 17.54
CA PRO A 359 -16.42 18.50 17.06
C PRO A 359 -17.47 18.45 18.17
N ARG A 360 -18.74 18.52 17.79
CA ARG A 360 -19.85 18.29 18.72
C ARG A 360 -19.77 16.89 19.35
N ALA A 361 -20.27 16.76 20.58
CA ALA A 361 -20.37 15.48 21.26
C ALA A 361 -21.13 14.45 20.41
N GLY A 362 -20.57 13.25 20.28
CA GLY A 362 -21.15 12.16 19.48
C GLY A 362 -20.71 12.11 18.02
N ALA A 363 -19.90 13.06 17.54
CA ALA A 363 -19.25 12.94 16.25
C ALA A 363 -18.24 11.79 16.26
N VAL A 364 -18.16 11.05 15.15
CA VAL A 364 -17.35 9.83 15.06
C VAL A 364 -16.31 9.99 13.96
N GLY A 365 -15.04 9.71 14.27
CA GLY A 365 -13.98 9.71 13.27
C GLY A 365 -14.17 8.57 12.25
N PRO A 366 -13.52 8.66 11.07
CA PRO A 366 -12.53 9.66 10.68
C PRO A 366 -13.10 11.05 10.40
N PHE A 367 -12.41 12.09 10.86
CA PHE A 367 -12.74 13.46 10.53
C PHE A 367 -12.00 13.92 9.27
N ARG A 368 -12.56 14.90 8.57
CA ARG A 368 -11.93 15.54 7.42
C ARG A 368 -12.32 16.99 7.29
N LEU A 369 -11.38 17.84 6.90
CA LEU A 369 -11.57 19.24 6.56
C LEU A 369 -11.66 19.37 5.04
N VAL A 370 -12.70 20.02 4.53
CA VAL A 370 -13.00 20.17 3.11
C VAL A 370 -13.17 21.65 2.79
N LEU A 371 -12.46 22.16 1.79
CA LEU A 371 -12.73 23.47 1.20
C LEU A 371 -13.70 23.31 0.02
N GLN A 372 -14.92 23.79 0.20
CA GLN A 372 -15.98 23.70 -0.79
C GLN A 372 -15.85 24.78 -1.88
N ASP A 373 -16.50 24.55 -3.03
CA ASP A 373 -16.50 25.46 -4.19
C ASP A 373 -17.25 26.78 -3.95
N ASP A 374 -17.87 26.96 -2.77
CA ASP A 374 -18.46 28.23 -2.32
C ASP A 374 -17.55 29.02 -1.35
N GLY A 375 -16.35 28.49 -1.08
CA GLY A 375 -15.38 29.06 -0.16
C GLY A 375 -15.67 28.77 1.31
N ASN A 376 -16.57 27.85 1.63
CA ASN A 376 -16.76 27.36 2.98
C ASN A 376 -15.75 26.26 3.31
N LEU A 377 -15.00 26.45 4.38
CA LEU A 377 -14.13 25.43 4.95
C LEU A 377 -14.93 24.66 6.01
N VAL A 378 -15.16 23.37 5.76
CA VAL A 378 -16.08 22.53 6.56
C VAL A 378 -15.36 21.30 7.08
N GLU A 379 -15.49 21.02 8.35
CA GLU A 379 -15.09 19.75 8.94
C GLU A 379 -16.26 18.78 8.96
N TYR A 380 -16.05 17.55 8.51
CA TYR A 380 -17.01 16.46 8.45
C TYR A 380 -16.56 15.27 9.30
N ASP A 381 -17.52 14.56 9.88
CA ASP A 381 -17.32 13.27 10.55
C ASP A 381 -17.44 12.07 9.57
N ALA A 382 -17.40 10.85 10.11
CA ALA A 382 -17.51 9.60 9.36
C ALA A 382 -18.84 9.40 8.62
N HIS A 383 -19.91 10.11 9.04
CA HIS A 383 -21.25 10.00 8.48
C HIS A 383 -21.57 11.16 7.52
N ASP A 384 -20.54 11.88 7.07
CA ASP A 384 -20.67 13.07 6.21
C ASP A 384 -21.48 14.19 6.86
N GLN A 385 -21.54 14.22 8.19
CA GLN A 385 -22.17 15.31 8.89
C GLN A 385 -21.15 16.42 9.18
N ALA A 386 -21.50 17.65 8.83
CA ALA A 386 -20.69 18.80 9.18
C ALA A 386 -20.64 18.95 10.71
N VAL A 387 -19.44 18.97 11.28
CA VAL A 387 -19.18 19.16 12.71
C VAL A 387 -18.64 20.56 13.01
N TRP A 388 -18.06 21.23 12.01
CA TRP A 388 -17.66 22.63 12.06
C TRP A 388 -17.67 23.25 10.65
N ALA A 389 -17.90 24.56 10.55
CA ALA A 389 -17.79 25.31 9.31
C ALA A 389 -17.27 26.75 9.57
N SER A 390 -16.56 27.31 8.58
CA SER A 390 -16.02 28.67 8.64
C SER A 390 -17.08 29.77 8.53
N ARG A 391 -18.31 29.43 8.14
CA ARG A 391 -19.42 30.36 7.93
C ARG A 391 -20.74 29.82 8.43
#